data_AF-A0A3D5NRU3-F1
#
_entry.id   AF-A0A3D5NRU3-F1
#
_cell.length_a   1.000
_cell.length_b   1.000
_cell.length_c   1.000
_cell.angle_alpha   90.00
_cell.angle_beta   90.00
_cell.angle_gamma   90.00
#
_symmetry.space_group_name_H-M   'P 1'
#
loop_
_entity.id
_entity.type
_entity.pdbx_description
1 polymer ?
#
loop_
_entity_poly.entity_id
_entity_poly.type
_entity_poly.pdbx_seq_one_letter_code
_entity_poly.pdbx_strand_id
1 'polypeptide(L)'
;MKKILITGAMGQLGSELTTALRAQYGTDNVIGTDIRRPDESSPLLAGPFKILDVLDGKTMGEIVKNEKVDTIIHLAALLSATAERNPKFAWDINMGGLVNALEV
;
A
#
# COMPACT_ATOMS: atom_id res chain seq x y z
N MET A 1 -6.48 -14.26 6.79
CA MET A 1 -6.38 -12.79 6.71
C MET A 1 -7.75 -12.24 7.02
N LYS A 2 -7.90 -11.41 8.07
CA LYS A 2 -9.18 -10.78 8.42
C LYS A 2 -9.23 -9.33 7.96
N LYS A 3 -8.09 -8.63 7.97
CA LYS A 3 -8.00 -7.22 7.54
C LYS A 3 -6.66 -6.96 6.88
N ILE A 4 -6.69 -6.70 5.57
CA ILE A 4 -5.50 -6.58 4.71
C ILE A 4 -5.24 -5.12 4.38
N LEU A 5 -3.99 -4.68 4.54
CA LEU A 5 -3.49 -3.40 4.03
C LEU A 5 -2.57 -3.66 2.84
N ILE A 6 -2.81 -3.00 1.71
CA ILE A 6 -1.96 -3.10 0.51
C ILE A 6 -1.34 -1.74 0.23
N THR A 7 -0.04 -1.62 0.39
CA THR A 7 0.71 -0.40 -0.02
C THR A 7 1.08 -0.49 -1.49
N GLY A 8 1.16 0.65 -2.19
CA GLY A 8 1.42 0.66 -3.64
C GLY A 8 0.24 0.12 -4.45
N ALA A 9 -0.99 0.30 -3.95
CA ALA A 9 -2.20 -0.25 -4.53
C ALA A 9 -2.53 0.35 -5.92
N MET A 10 -1.96 1.49 -6.31
CA MET A 10 -2.10 2.05 -7.65
C MET A 10 -1.05 1.54 -8.65
N GLY A 11 -0.12 0.68 -8.21
CA GLY A 11 0.82 0.00 -9.10
C GLY A 11 0.11 -1.05 -9.96
N GLN A 12 0.78 -1.50 -11.03
CA GLN A 12 0.24 -2.47 -11.99
C GLN A 12 -0.26 -3.76 -11.32
N LEU A 13 0.50 -4.29 -10.36
CA LEU A 13 0.09 -5.47 -9.58
C LEU A 13 -0.89 -5.10 -8.47
N GLY A 14 -0.71 -3.92 -7.85
CA GLY A 14 -1.51 -3.48 -6.71
C GLY A 14 -2.99 -3.33 -7.03
N SER A 15 -3.33 -2.82 -8.22
CA SER A 15 -4.72 -2.60 -8.61
C SER A 15 -5.49 -3.91 -8.81
N GLU A 16 -4.86 -4.86 -9.50
CA GLU A 16 -5.42 -6.19 -9.76
C GLU A 16 -5.52 -7.00 -8.47
N LEU A 17 -4.46 -6.97 -7.65
CA LEU A 17 -4.43 -7.71 -6.39
C LEU A 17 -5.47 -7.17 -5.40
N THR A 18 -5.64 -5.84 -5.30
CA THR A 18 -6.66 -5.24 -4.45
C THR A 18 -8.05 -5.70 -4.86
N THR A 19 -8.35 -5.71 -6.15
CA THR A 19 -9.64 -6.16 -6.69
C THR A 19 -9.88 -7.64 -6.39
N ALA A 20 -8.89 -8.49 -6.65
CA ALA A 20 -8.97 -9.92 -6.40
C ALA A 20 -9.17 -10.25 -4.91
N LEU A 21 -8.42 -9.59 -4.03
CA LEU A 21 -8.52 -9.82 -2.59
C LEU A 21 -9.84 -9.29 -2.02
N ARG A 22 -10.38 -8.18 -2.54
CA ARG A 22 -11.73 -7.71 -2.17
C ARG A 22 -12.81 -8.71 -2.56
N ALA A 23 -12.71 -9.31 -3.74
CA ALA A 23 -13.64 -10.36 -4.18
C ALA A 23 -13.55 -11.61 -3.28
N GLN A 24 -12.35 -11.96 -2.82
CA GLN A 24 -12.12 -13.17 -2.01
C GLN A 24 -12.42 -12.98 -0.52
N TYR A 25 -12.01 -11.85 0.07
CA TYR A 25 -12.03 -11.61 1.52
C TYR A 25 -13.08 -10.57 1.94
N GLY A 26 -13.79 -9.95 0.99
CA GLY A 26 -14.78 -8.90 1.22
C GLY A 26 -14.20 -7.50 1.03
N THR A 27 -14.96 -6.63 0.37
CA THR A 27 -14.55 -5.26 0.00
C THR A 27 -14.02 -4.46 1.18
N ASP A 28 -14.73 -4.46 2.31
CA ASP A 28 -14.37 -3.68 3.50
C ASP A 28 -13.17 -4.25 4.25
N ASN A 29 -12.76 -5.49 3.96
CA ASN A 29 -11.64 -6.15 4.61
C ASN A 29 -10.29 -5.87 3.95
N VAL A 30 -10.28 -5.17 2.80
CA VAL A 30 -9.05 -4.87 2.05
C VAL A 30 -8.92 -3.38 1.81
N ILE A 31 -7.94 -2.78 2.46
CA ILE A 31 -7.62 -1.35 2.38
C ILE A 31 -6.48 -1.18 1.37
N GLY A 32 -6.74 -0.47 0.29
CA GLY A 32 -5.69 -0.04 -0.64
C GLY A 32 -5.06 1.27 -0.17
N THR A 33 -3.74 1.40 -0.29
CA THR A 33 -3.05 2.67 -0.06
C THR A 33 -2.01 2.98 -1.11
N ASP A 34 -1.83 4.26 -1.38
CA ASP A 34 -0.79 4.79 -2.26
C ASP A 34 -0.46 6.23 -1.84
N ILE A 35 0.65 6.78 -2.32
CA ILE A 35 1.02 8.18 -2.06
C ILE A 35 0.12 9.16 -2.83
N ARG A 36 -0.65 8.65 -3.80
CA ARG A 36 -1.60 9.41 -4.60
C ARG A 36 -3.03 8.92 -4.39
N ARG A 37 -3.99 9.79 -4.69
CA ARG A 37 -5.39 9.40 -4.79
C ARG A 37 -5.68 8.84 -6.19
N PRO A 38 -6.42 7.71 -6.32
CA PRO A 38 -6.90 7.23 -7.59
C PRO A 38 -7.89 8.20 -8.24
N ASP A 39 -7.99 8.14 -9.57
CA ASP A 39 -9.06 8.84 -10.30
C ASP A 39 -10.44 8.33 -9.87
N GLU A 40 -11.46 9.18 -9.98
CA GLU A 40 -12.84 8.86 -9.54
C GLU A 40 -13.44 7.62 -10.21
N SER A 41 -12.95 7.25 -11.41
CA SER A 41 -13.36 6.04 -12.13
C SER A 41 -12.60 4.76 -11.71
N SER A 42 -11.63 4.87 -10.81
CA SER A 42 -10.77 3.74 -10.44
C SER A 42 -11.54 2.69 -9.62
N PRO A 43 -11.38 1.38 -9.92
CA PRO A 43 -11.97 0.31 -9.10
C PRO A 43 -11.43 0.30 -7.67
N LEU A 44 -10.29 0.94 -7.41
CA LEU A 44 -9.73 1.09 -6.07
C LEU A 44 -10.65 1.88 -5.13
N LEU A 45 -11.47 2.79 -5.66
CA LEU A 45 -12.44 3.58 -4.89
C LEU A 45 -13.75 2.83 -4.60
N ALA A 46 -13.93 1.60 -5.12
CA ALA A 46 -15.07 0.75 -4.78
C ALA A 46 -15.02 0.19 -3.33
N GLY A 47 -13.96 0.48 -2.57
CA GLY A 47 -13.79 0.06 -1.19
C GLY A 47 -12.81 0.98 -0.45
N PRO A 48 -12.44 0.64 0.79
CA PRO A 48 -11.57 1.48 1.61
C PRO A 48 -10.24 1.80 0.93
N PHE A 49 -9.94 3.08 0.79
CA PHE A 49 -8.68 3.58 0.27
C PHE A 49 -8.14 4.70 1.16
N LYS A 50 -6.84 4.69 1.45
CA LYS A 50 -6.18 5.77 2.22
C LYS A 50 -4.93 6.23 1.52
N ILE A 51 -4.67 7.53 1.56
CA ILE A 51 -3.39 8.08 1.10
C ILE A 51 -2.35 7.77 2.18
N LEU A 52 -1.22 7.19 1.77
CA LEU A 52 -0.11 6.85 2.64
C LEU A 52 1.21 6.96 1.87
N ASP A 53 2.13 7.79 2.37
CA ASP A 53 3.55 7.67 2.07
C ASP A 53 4.14 6.58 2.97
N VAL A 54 4.76 5.56 2.38
CA VAL A 54 5.35 4.45 3.14
C VAL A 54 6.57 4.86 3.95
N LEU A 55 7.15 6.03 3.69
CA LEU A 55 8.20 6.63 4.52
C LEU A 55 7.65 7.21 5.84
N ASP A 56 6.34 7.46 5.92
CA ASP A 56 5.68 7.91 7.15
C ASP A 56 5.20 6.69 7.98
N GLY A 57 6.14 6.08 8.71
CA GLY A 57 5.86 4.95 9.59
C GLY A 57 4.85 5.24 10.70
N LYS A 58 4.74 6.50 11.13
CA LYS A 58 3.75 6.91 12.14
C LYS A 58 2.34 6.80 11.57
N THR A 59 2.10 7.39 10.41
CA THR A 59 0.79 7.31 9.74
C THR A 59 0.45 5.88 9.35
N MET A 60 1.44 5.09 8.92
CA MET A 60 1.25 3.65 8.65
C MET A 60 0.78 2.90 9.89
N GLY A 61 1.46 3.09 11.04
CA GLY A 61 1.07 2.47 12.31
C GLY A 61 -0.30 2.91 12.82
N GLU A 62 -0.66 4.18 12.65
CA GLU A 62 -2.01 4.68 12.96
C GLU A 62 -3.09 3.98 12.12
N ILE A 63 -2.85 3.77 10.82
CA ILE A 63 -3.77 3.02 9.95
C ILE A 63 -3.89 1.57 10.43
N VAL A 64 -2.77 0.89 10.66
CA VAL A 64 -2.74 -0.51 11.12
C VAL A 64 -3.54 -0.68 12.40
N LYS A 65 -3.31 0.19 13.39
CA LYS A 65 -3.98 0.16 14.68
C LYS A 65 -5.48 0.47 14.58
N ASN A 66 -5.85 1.55 13.89
CA ASN A 66 -7.23 2.03 13.85
C ASN A 66 -8.13 1.08 13.04
N GLU A 67 -7.61 0.52 11.96
CA GLU A 67 -8.35 -0.39 11.08
C GLU A 67 -8.24 -1.86 11.53
N LYS A 68 -7.40 -2.14 12.54
CA LYS A 68 -7.11 -3.49 13.06
C LYS A 68 -6.57 -4.42 11.97
N VAL A 69 -5.61 -3.91 11.19
CA VAL A 69 -4.93 -4.67 10.14
C VAL A 69 -4.20 -5.85 10.77
N ASP A 70 -4.34 -7.03 10.18
CA ASP A 70 -3.62 -8.25 10.59
C ASP A 70 -2.65 -8.77 9.53
N THR A 71 -2.68 -8.18 8.35
CA THR A 71 -1.87 -8.58 7.20
C THR A 71 -1.47 -7.36 6.38
N ILE A 72 -0.17 -7.18 6.12
CA ILE A 72 0.33 -6.15 5.20
C ILE A 72 0.89 -6.83 3.96
N ILE A 73 0.45 -6.37 2.78
CA ILE A 73 1.06 -6.69 1.49
C ILE A 73 1.77 -5.44 1.01
N HIS A 74 3.10 -5.45 1.09
CA HIS A 74 3.93 -4.27 0.82
C HIS A 74 4.41 -4.26 -0.64
N LEU A 75 3.75 -3.48 -1.52
CA LEU A 75 4.10 -3.36 -2.94
C LEU A 75 4.67 -1.98 -3.31
N ALA A 76 4.69 -1.03 -2.38
CA ALA A 76 5.25 0.30 -2.62
C ALA A 76 6.79 0.20 -2.77
N ALA A 77 7.28 0.39 -3.99
CA ALA A 77 8.71 0.37 -4.29
C ALA A 77 9.01 1.13 -5.59
N LEU A 78 10.26 1.54 -5.74
CA LEU A 78 10.83 1.91 -7.04
C LEU A 78 11.49 0.70 -7.71
N LEU A 79 11.06 0.44 -8.94
CA LEU A 79 11.61 -0.59 -9.81
C LEU A 79 12.95 -0.16 -10.44
N SER A 80 13.73 -1.14 -10.89
CA SER A 80 15.10 -1.00 -11.39
C SER A 80 15.33 0.21 -12.30
N ALA A 81 14.58 0.35 -13.40
CA ALA A 81 14.82 1.43 -14.38
C ALA A 81 14.70 2.85 -13.79
N THR A 82 13.79 3.05 -12.82
CA THR A 82 13.63 4.32 -12.12
C THR A 82 14.62 4.44 -10.96
N ALA A 83 14.88 3.33 -10.28
CA ALA A 83 15.82 3.26 -9.16
C ALA A 83 17.25 3.61 -9.59
N GLU A 84 17.72 3.11 -10.73
CA GLU A 84 19.05 3.42 -11.27
C GLU A 84 19.23 4.92 -11.57
N ARG A 85 18.14 5.64 -11.90
CA ARG A 85 18.19 7.10 -12.12
C ARG A 85 18.21 7.91 -10.83
N ASN A 86 17.74 7.35 -9.73
CA ASN A 86 17.69 8.00 -8.42
C ASN A 86 17.98 6.99 -7.29
N PRO A 87 19.22 6.52 -7.16
CA PRO A 87 19.56 5.38 -6.29
C PRO A 87 19.35 5.70 -4.81
N LYS A 88 19.61 6.94 -4.39
CA LYS A 88 19.37 7.36 -3.02
C LYS A 88 17.89 7.29 -2.67
N PHE A 89 17.03 7.86 -3.51
CA PHE A 89 15.59 7.81 -3.25
C PHE A 89 15.04 6.39 -3.31
N ALA A 90 15.55 5.56 -4.23
CA ALA A 90 15.20 4.14 -4.31
C ALA A 90 15.58 3.37 -3.05
N TRP A 91 16.76 3.62 -2.48
CA TRP A 91 17.15 3.03 -1.20
C TRP A 91 16.21 3.49 -0.08
N ASP A 92 15.99 4.80 0.02
CA ASP A 92 15.16 5.38 1.08
C ASP A 92 13.74 4.79 1.03
N ILE A 93 13.09 4.71 -0.13
CA ILE A 93 11.74 4.15 -0.27
C ILE A 93 11.68 2.63 -0.12
N ASN A 94 12.57 1.88 -0.79
CA ASN A 94 12.50 0.41 -0.79
C ASN A 94 12.89 -0.17 0.57
N MET A 95 13.92 0.37 1.21
CA MET A 95 14.40 -0.11 2.51
C MET A 95 13.66 0.57 3.65
N GLY A 96 13.46 1.89 3.60
CA GLY A 96 12.75 2.62 4.64
C GLY A 96 11.27 2.24 4.71
N GLY A 97 10.61 2.11 3.56
CA GLY A 97 9.23 1.62 3.48
C GLY A 97 9.07 0.21 4.02
N LEU A 98 10.02 -0.69 3.70
CA LEU A 98 10.04 -2.05 4.24
C LEU A 98 10.21 -2.07 5.76
N VAL A 99 11.18 -1.32 6.30
CA VAL A 99 11.41 -1.27 7.75
C VAL A 99 10.18 -0.73 8.46
N ASN A 100 9.57 0.34 7.96
CA ASN A 100 8.32 0.88 8.52
C ASN A 100 7.21 -0.17 8.53
N ALA A 101 7.04 -0.96 7.46
CA ALA A 101 6.03 -2.02 7.41
C ALA A 101 6.30 -3.19 8.37
N LEU A 102 7.56 -3.42 8.78
CA LEU A 102 7.94 -4.47 9.73
C LEU A 102 7.80 -4.05 11.20
N GLU A 103 7.88 -2.75 11.49
CA GLU A 103 7.87 -2.21 12.87
C GLU A 103 6.47 -1.82 13.38
N VAL A 104 5.44 -1.84 12.52
CA VAL A 104 4.07 -1.41 12.84
C VAL A 104 3.12 -2.53 13.24
#